data_AF-A0A914DQF0-F1
#
_entry.id   AF-A0A914DQF0-F1
#
_cell.length_a   1.000
_cell.length_b   1.000
_cell.length_c   1.000
_cell.angle_alpha   90.00
_cell.angle_beta   90.00
_cell.angle_gamma   90.00
#
_symmetry.space_group_name_H-M   'P 1'
#
loop_
_entity.id
_entity.type
_entity.pdbx_description
1 polymer ?
#
loop_
_entity_poly.entity_id
_entity_poly.type
_entity_poly.pdbx_seq_one_letter_code
_entity_poly.pdbx_strand_id
1 'polypeptide(L)' 'MEGPLLFHKTEETRQLIKWAILCASTKNCIEPQGANIYCPNDRETEGHCHRQDQSVNNILLANFEMSLIYLGIKSWEK' A
#
# COMPACT_ATOMS: atom_id res chain seq x y z
N MET A 1 12.31 -11.19 -6.58
CA MET A 1 11.90 -12.12 -5.51
C MET A 1 11.10 -11.32 -4.52
N GLU A 2 9.78 -11.44 -4.58
CA GLU A 2 8.86 -10.74 -3.67
C GLU A 2 8.76 -11.54 -2.36
N GLY A 3 8.96 -10.89 -1.21
CA GLY A 3 8.86 -11.52 0.11
C GLY A 3 7.40 -11.73 0.54
N PRO A 4 7.11 -12.66 1.44
CA PRO A 4 5.76 -12.88 1.93
C PRO A 4 5.25 -11.67 2.70
N LEU A 5 4.05 -11.18 2.36
CA LEU A 5 3.35 -10.17 3.14
C LEU A 5 2.80 -10.81 4.42
N LEU A 6 3.25 -10.32 5.57
CA LEU A 6 2.81 -10.79 6.90
C LEU A 6 1.67 -9.90 7.40
N PHE A 7 0.49 -10.49 7.58
CA PHE A 7 -0.66 -9.81 8.16
C PHE A 7 -0.88 -10.28 9.60
N HIS A 8 -0.86 -9.35 10.55
CA HIS A 8 -1.26 -9.62 11.93
C HIS A 8 -2.79 -9.62 12.02
N LYS A 9 -3.37 -10.50 12.84
CA LYS A 9 -4.84 -10.58 13.03
C LYS A 9 -5.34 -9.49 13.98
N THR A 10 -5.16 -8.23 13.59
CA THR A 10 -5.60 -7.06 14.36
C THR A 10 -6.72 -6.34 13.62
N GLU A 11 -7.55 -5.56 14.34
CA GLU A 11 -8.63 -4.80 13.70
C GLU A 11 -8.08 -3.71 12.76
N GLU A 12 -6.92 -3.17 13.08
CA GLU A 12 -6.17 -2.21 12.28
C GLU A 12 -5.76 -2.83 10.95
N THR A 13 -5.14 -4.02 10.99
CA THR A 13 -4.76 -4.77 9.79
C THR A 13 -6.00 -5.13 8.95
N ARG A 14 -7.11 -5.48 9.60
CA ARG A 14 -8.38 -5.76 8.92
C ARG A 14 -8.95 -4.52 8.21
N GLN A 15 -8.88 -3.35 8.82
CA GLN A 15 -9.30 -2.10 8.19
C GLN A 15 -8.40 -1.74 7.01
N LEU A 16 -7.09 -1.91 7.16
CA LEU A 16 -6.11 -1.63 6.10
C LEU A 16 -6.32 -2.53 4.87
N ILE A 17 -6.55 -3.83 5.08
CA ILE A 17 -6.88 -4.77 3.99
C ILE A 17 -8.20 -4.39 3.30
N LYS A 18 -9.23 -4.03 4.08
CA LYS A 18 -10.51 -3.57 3.50
C LYS A 18 -10.32 -2.35 2.60
N TRP A 19 -9.53 -1.38 3.05
CA TRP A 19 -9.19 -0.21 2.24
C TRP A 19 -8.38 -0.57 1.01
N ALA A 20 -7.40 -1.47 1.11
CA ALA A 20 -6.62 -1.94 -0.03
C ALA A 20 -7.52 -2.61 -1.10
N ILE A 21 -8.46 -3.46 -0.67
CA ILE A 21 -9.42 -4.12 -1.57
C ILE A 21 -10.38 -3.11 -2.22
N LEU A 22 -10.90 -2.15 -1.45
CA LEU A 22 -11.76 -1.08 -1.98
C LEU A 22 -11.01 -0.16 -2.93
N CYS A 23 -9.72 0.07 -2.69
CA CYS A 23 -8.88 0.83 -3.59
C CYS A 23 -8.69 0.05 -4.89
N ALA A 24 -8.28 -1.22 -4.82
CA ALA A 24 -8.09 -2.09 -5.97
C ALA A 24 -9.35 -2.28 -6.83
N SER A 25 -10.55 -2.07 -6.28
CA SER A 25 -11.81 -2.12 -7.05
C SER A 25 -12.10 -0.84 -7.84
N THR A 26 -11.26 0.19 -7.73
CA THR A 26 -11.37 1.45 -8.47
C THR A 26 -10.24 1.64 -9.47
N LYS A 27 -10.59 2.05 -10.70
CA LYS A 27 -9.62 2.25 -11.78
C LYS A 27 -8.51 3.23 -11.41
N ASN A 28 -8.86 4.35 -10.79
CA ASN A 28 -7.90 5.40 -10.43
C ASN A 28 -6.85 4.94 -9.42
N CYS A 29 -7.11 3.87 -8.68
CA CYS A 29 -6.17 3.34 -7.70
C CYS A 29 -5.27 2.24 -8.28
N ILE A 30 -5.83 1.31 -9.06
CA ILE A 30 -5.05 0.23 -9.69
C ILE A 30 -4.31 0.68 -10.96
N GLU A 31 -4.84 1.70 -11.64
CA GLU A 31 -4.34 2.28 -12.89
C GLU A 31 -4.50 3.81 -12.83
N PRO A 32 -3.71 4.50 -11.98
CA PRO A 32 -3.75 5.96 -11.94
C PRO A 32 -3.35 6.57 -13.29
N GLN A 33 -3.84 7.77 -13.57
CA GLN A 33 -3.55 8.44 -14.84
C GLN A 33 -2.03 8.63 -15.01
N GLY A 34 -1.48 8.11 -16.11
CA GLY A 34 -0.04 8.11 -16.38
C GLY A 34 0.70 6.85 -15.89
N ALA A 35 0.01 5.88 -15.28
CA ALA A 35 0.58 4.56 -15.03
C ALA A 35 0.90 3.86 -16.35
N ASN A 36 2.10 3.28 -16.45
CA ASN A 36 2.52 2.48 -17.59
C ASN A 36 2.49 1.00 -17.19
N ILE A 37 1.75 0.18 -17.96
CA ILE A 37 1.72 -1.28 -17.79
C ILE A 37 3.00 -1.91 -18.34
N TYR A 38 3.63 -1.27 -19.32
CA TYR A 38 4.86 -1.74 -19.91
C TYR A 38 6.06 -1.24 -19.12
N CYS A 39 6.72 -2.18 -18.46
CA CYS A 39 7.97 -1.96 -17.77
C CYS A 39 9.14 -2.46 -18.62
N PRO A 40 10.00 -1.56 -19.12
CA PRO A 40 11.20 -1.97 -19.80
C PRO A 40 12.08 -2.78 -18.84
N ASN A 41 12.64 -3.88 -19.34
CA ASN A 41 13.62 -4.69 -18.60
C ASN A 41 15.01 -4.07 -18.76
N ASP A 42 15.16 -2.81 -18.38
CA ASP A 42 16.46 -2.17 -18.26
C ASP A 42 16.70 -1.74 -16.80
N ARG A 43 17.98 -1.73 -16.40
CA ARG A 43 18.38 -1.42 -15.01
C ARG A 43 18.03 0.01 -14.58
N GLU A 44 17.78 0.90 -15.54
CA GLU A 44 17.50 2.31 -15.26
C GLU A 44 16.01 2.55 -14.98
N THR A 45 15.12 1.74 -15.57
CA THR A 45 13.66 1.86 -15.46
C THR A 45 13.02 0.87 -14.50
N GLU A 46 13.74 -0.19 -14.11
CA GLU A 46 13.23 -1.20 -13.15
C GLU A 46 12.78 -0.58 -11.81
N GLY A 47 13.46 0.48 -11.33
CA GLY A 47 13.08 1.23 -10.13
C GLY A 47 11.91 2.21 -10.32
N HIS A 48 11.54 2.53 -11.56
CA HIS A 48 10.37 3.36 -11.88
C HIS A 48 9.13 2.53 -12.17
N CYS A 49 9.31 1.22 -12.22
CA CYS A 49 8.31 0.24 -12.59
C CYS A 49 7.85 -0.57 -11.38
N HIS A 50 7.42 0.15 -10.36
CA HIS A 50 6.83 -0.46 -9.20
C HIS A 50 5.39 -0.88 -9.49
N ARG A 51 5.11 -2.16 -9.23
CA ARG A 51 3.76 -2.71 -9.18
C ARG A 51 2.95 -1.89 -8.16
N GLN A 52 1.95 -1.14 -8.63
CA GLN A 52 1.24 -0.13 -7.83
C GLN A 52 0.39 -0.76 -6.70
N ASP A 53 0.09 -2.04 -6.81
CA ASP A 53 -0.56 -2.85 -5.78
C ASP A 53 0.29 -2.98 -4.51
N GLN A 54 1.62 -3.05 -4.62
CA GLN A 54 2.51 -3.11 -3.46
C GLN A 54 2.67 -1.74 -2.78
N SER A 55 2.69 -0.64 -3.53
CA SER A 55 2.80 0.70 -2.97
C SER A 55 1.52 1.14 -2.24
N VAL A 56 0.36 0.65 -2.67
CA VAL A 56 -0.94 0.94 -2.02
C VAL A 56 -0.93 0.54 -0.55
N ASN A 57 -0.38 -0.62 -0.21
CA ASN A 57 -0.35 -1.10 1.17
C ASN A 57 0.53 -0.23 2.07
N ASN A 58 1.68 0.22 1.55
CA ASN A 58 2.58 1.11 2.29
C ASN A 58 1.97 2.49 2.51
N ILE A 59 1.27 3.05 1.51
CA ILE A 59 0.57 4.33 1.63
C ILE A 59 -0.57 4.22 2.65
N LEU A 60 -1.35 3.14 2.60
CA LEU A 60 -2.43 2.89 3.54
C LEU A 60 -1.90 2.72 4.97
N LEU A 61 -0.76 2.04 5.14
CA LEU A 61 -0.11 1.87 6.44
C LEU A 61 0.37 3.21 6.99
N ALA A 62 1.09 4.00 6.19
CA ALA A 62 1.56 5.32 6.60
C ALA A 62 0.41 6.27 6.96
N ASN A 63 -0.66 6.28 6.16
CA ASN A 63 -1.86 7.08 6.45
C ASN A 63 -2.56 6.62 7.73
N PHE A 64 -2.63 5.31 7.96
CA PHE A 64 -3.23 4.75 9.16
C PHE A 64 -2.40 5.11 10.40
N GLU A 65 -1.07 4.95 10.36
CA GLU A 65 -0.16 5.37 11.43
C GLU A 65 -0.29 6.86 11.74
N MET A 66 -0.34 7.72 10.72
CA MET A 66 -0.59 9.15 10.91
C MET A 66 -1.94 9.40 11.58
N SER A 67 -3.01 8.71 11.17
CA SER A 67 -4.34 8.87 11.77
C SER A 67 -4.36 8.51 13.26
N LEU A 68 -3.62 7.48 13.67
CA LEU A 68 -3.47 7.11 15.08
C LEU A 68 -2.73 8.19 15.87
N ILE A 69 -1.66 8.75 15.30
CA ILE A 69 -0.90 9.85 15.90
C ILE A 69 -1.80 11.09 16.10
N TYR A 70 -2.60 11.46 15.10
CA TYR A 70 -3.53 12.58 15.19
C TYR A 70 -4.62 12.38 16.26
N LEU A 71 -5.02 11.13 16.49
CA LEU A 71 -5.98 10.77 17.53
C LEU A 71 -5.34 10.63 18.93
N GLY A 72 -4.02 10.86 19.05
CA GLY A 72 -3.27 10.70 20.30
C GLY A 72 -3.13 9.23 20.75
N ILE A 73 -3.44 8.27 19.87
CA ILE A 73 -3.35 6.84 20.15
C ILE A 73 -1.95 6.38 19.76
N LYS A 74 -1.07 6.19 20.74
CA LYS A 74 0.30 5.70 20.49
C LYS A 74 0.28 4.20 20.22
N SER A 75 0.78 3.77 19.05
CA SER A 75 0.90 2.35 18.72
C SER A 75 2.01 1.62 19.50
N TRP A 76 2.87 2.36 20.20
CA TRP A 76 4.06 1.85 20.92
C TRP A 76 3.82 1.53 22.40
N GLU A 77 2.57 1.54 22.88
CA GLU A 77 2.20 1.28 24.29
C GLU A 77 1.56 -0.10 24.52
N LYS A 78 1.84 -1.11 23.67
CA LYS A 78 1.45 -2.51 23.94
C LYS A 78 2.65 -3.45 23.89
#